data_AF-A0A7X8H8Q7-F1
#
_entry.id   AF-A0A7X8H8Q7-F1
#
_cell.length_a   1.000
_cell.length_b   1.000
_cell.length_c   1.000
_cell.angle_alpha   90.00
_cell.angle_beta   90.00
_cell.angle_gamma   90.00
#
_symmetry.space_group_name_H-M   'P 1'
#
loop_
_entity.id
_entity.type
_entity.pdbx_description
1 polymer ?
#
loop_
_entity_poly.entity_id
_entity_poly.type
_entity_poly.pdbx_seq_one_letter_code
_entity_poly.pdbx_strand_id
1 'polypeptide(L)'
;MSVLEQIVFDKKQSLQRVEPYTFKEIEAIVAMAKCRSNQWVDLFKQKNEPEIIAEIKLGSPSRGSIISPEAVPYYLSEYQRAG
;
A
#
# COMPACT_ATOMS: atom_id res chain seq x y z
N MET A 1 9.65 9.15 -22.70
CA MET A 1 9.09 9.27 -21.34
C MET A 1 9.44 8.00 -20.59
N SER A 2 10.08 8.11 -19.43
CA SER A 2 10.43 6.96 -18.59
C SER A 2 9.18 6.36 -17.92
N VAL A 3 9.26 5.11 -17.46
CA VAL A 3 8.16 4.46 -16.72
C VAL A 3 7.78 5.29 -15.48
N LEU A 4 8.76 5.89 -14.79
CA LEU A 4 8.51 6.74 -13.64
C LEU A 4 7.78 8.04 -14.04
N GLU A 5 8.19 8.68 -15.13
CA GLU A 5 7.51 9.87 -15.65
C GLU A 5 6.05 9.58 -16.01
N GLN A 6 5.79 8.42 -16.61
CA GLN A 6 4.43 7.97 -16.92
C GLN A 6 3.58 7.77 -15.67
N ILE A 7 4.10 7.09 -14.65
CA ILE A 7 3.41 6.90 -13.37
C ILE A 7 3.07 8.26 -12.73
N VAL A 8 4.02 9.19 -12.71
CA VAL A 8 3.82 10.53 -12.14
C VAL A 8 2.77 11.31 -12.93
N PHE A 9 2.84 11.26 -14.26
CA PHE A 9 1.88 11.92 -15.14
C PHE A 9 0.46 11.40 -14.91
N ASP A 10 0.28 10.08 -14.95
CA ASP A 10 -1.03 9.44 -14.77
C ASP A 10 -1.61 9.72 -13.37
N LYS A 11 -0.76 9.75 -12.33
CA LYS A 11 -1.21 10.07 -10.97
C LYS A 11 -1.71 11.50 -10.85
N LYS A 12 -1.02 12.48 -11.47
CA LYS A 12 -1.46 13.88 -11.50
C LYS A 12 -2.81 14.03 -12.20
N GLN A 13 -3.00 13.34 -13.32
CA GLN A 13 -4.27 13.34 -14.06
C GLN A 13 -5.40 12.70 -13.25
N SER A 14 -5.14 11.57 -12.57
CA SER A 14 -6.13 10.90 -11.73
C SER A 14 -6.63 11.78 -10.58
N LEU A 15 -5.76 12.59 -9.97
CA LEU A 15 -6.14 13.50 -8.88
C LEU A 15 -7.07 14.63 -9.36
N GLN A 16 -7.05 14.97 -10.65
CA GLN A 16 -7.95 16.00 -11.22
C GLN A 16 -9.36 15.45 -11.53
N ARG A 17 -9.52 14.13 -11.60
CA ARG A 17 -10.77 13.45 -12.01
C ARG A 17 -11.66 13.03 -10.85
N VAL A 18 -11.17 13.10 -9.62
CA VAL A 18 -11.89 12.73 -8.41
C VAL A 18 -12.02 13.99 -7.57
N GLU A 19 -13.20 14.26 -7.04
CA GLU A 19 -13.37 15.32 -6.05
C GLU A 19 -12.48 14.98 -4.84
N PRO A 20 -11.41 15.76 -4.60
CA PRO A 20 -10.46 15.41 -3.55
C PRO A 20 -11.12 15.62 -2.19
N TYR A 21 -10.89 14.70 -1.25
CA TYR A 21 -11.25 14.93 0.14
C TYR A 21 -10.65 16.25 0.60
N THR A 22 -11.46 17.06 1.27
CA THR A 22 -11.01 18.23 2.00
C THR A 22 -10.09 17.79 3.14
N PHE A 23 -9.24 18.71 3.58
CA PHE A 23 -8.34 18.43 4.70
C PHE A 23 -9.08 17.95 5.95
N LYS A 24 -10.26 18.52 6.24
CA LYS A 24 -11.10 18.11 7.38
C LYS A 24 -11.63 16.68 7.25
N GLU A 25 -11.99 16.26 6.04
CA GLU A 25 -12.44 14.88 5.79
C GLU A 25 -11.29 13.90 5.96
N ILE A 26 -10.09 14.26 5.49
CA ILE A 26 -8.88 13.46 5.70
C ILE A 26 -8.59 13.34 7.21
N GLU A 27 -8.63 14.45 7.96
CA GLU A 27 -8.44 14.44 9.41
C GLU A 27 -9.44 13.54 10.12
N ALA A 28 -10.72 13.60 9.75
CA ALA A 28 -11.75 12.75 10.32
C ALA A 28 -11.51 11.25 10.02
N ILE A 29 -11.13 10.92 8.78
CA ILE A 29 -10.79 9.54 8.38
C ILE A 29 -9.59 9.04 9.18
N VAL A 30 -8.52 9.84 9.29
CA VAL A 30 -7.31 9.48 10.03
C VAL A 30 -7.61 9.30 11.52
N ALA A 31 -8.44 10.17 12.10
CA ALA A 31 -8.85 10.06 13.51
C ALA A 31 -9.70 8.81 13.79
N MET A 32 -10.54 8.39 12.83
CA MET A 32 -11.35 7.18 12.94
C MET A 32 -10.57 5.90 12.63
N ALA A 33 -9.49 6.00 11.85
CA ALA A 33 -8.65 4.87 11.56
C ALA A 33 -7.93 4.42 12.84
N LYS A 34 -7.99 3.13 13.15
CA LYS A 34 -7.17 2.50 14.21
C LYS A 34 -5.70 2.39 13.75
N CYS A 35 -5.14 3.46 13.21
CA CYS A 35 -3.75 3.54 12.78
C CYS A 35 -2.89 3.85 14.02
N ARG A 36 -2.23 2.83 14.56
CA ARG A 36 -1.20 3.04 15.57
C ARG A 36 0.02 3.62 14.85
N SER A 37 0.25 4.92 15.01
CA SER A 37 1.34 5.62 14.32
C SER A 37 2.69 4.97 14.65
N ASN A 38 3.51 4.78 13.61
CA ASN A 38 4.92 4.41 13.66
C ASN A 38 5.34 3.11 14.40
N GLN A 39 4.41 2.30 14.92
CA GLN A 39 4.75 1.02 15.56
C GLN A 39 5.51 0.06 14.64
N TRP A 40 5.27 0.15 13.33
CA TRP A 40 5.98 -0.66 12.36
C TRP A 40 7.49 -0.38 12.35
N VAL A 41 7.93 0.87 12.59
CA VAL A 41 9.36 1.24 12.61
C VAL A 41 10.07 0.54 13.77
N ASP A 42 9.38 0.39 14.89
CA ASP A 42 9.96 -0.26 16.08
C ASP A 42 10.05 -1.78 15.91
N LEU A 43 9.27 -2.38 14.99
CA LEU A 43 9.45 -3.78 14.59
C LEU A 43 10.81 -4.01 13.93
N PHE A 44 11.36 -3.00 13.22
CA PHE A 44 12.65 -3.11 12.51
C PHE A 44 13.89 -2.85 13.37
N LYS A 45 13.70 -2.43 14.63
CA LYS A 45 14.80 -2.00 15.51
C LYS A 45 15.25 -3.08 16.49
N GLN A 46 14.52 -4.19 16.58
CA GLN A 46 14.58 -5.06 17.76
C GLN A 46 15.44 -6.32 17.61
N LYS A 47 15.98 -6.70 16.43
CA LYS A 47 16.54 -8.06 16.26
C LYS A 47 17.81 -8.21 15.40
N ASN A 48 18.52 -9.31 15.68
CA ASN A 48 19.67 -9.86 14.93
C ASN A 48 19.22 -10.82 13.79
N GLU A 49 17.97 -10.77 13.36
CA GLU A 49 17.38 -11.66 12.35
C GLU A 49 16.90 -10.84 11.14
N PRO A 50 16.82 -11.44 9.93
CA PRO A 50 16.32 -10.74 8.76
C PRO A 50 14.82 -10.44 8.87
N GLU A 51 14.47 -9.19 8.62
CA GLU A 51 13.08 -8.71 8.64
C GLU A 51 12.51 -8.72 7.22
N ILE A 52 11.32 -9.31 7.07
CA ILE A 52 10.68 -9.52 5.78
C ILE A 52 9.43 -8.64 5.69
N ILE A 53 9.36 -7.81 4.65
CA ILE A 53 8.14 -7.10 4.26
C ILE A 53 7.50 -7.89 3.12
N ALA A 54 6.39 -8.57 3.40
CA ALA A 54 5.63 -9.26 2.37
C ALA A 54 4.73 -8.27 1.60
N GLU A 55 4.96 -8.13 0.29
CA GLU A 55 4.13 -7.30 -0.60
C GLU A 55 3.02 -8.16 -1.22
N ILE A 56 1.76 -7.76 -1.04
CA ILE A 56 0.63 -8.30 -1.83
C ILE A 56 0.42 -7.39 -3.04
N LYS A 57 0.78 -7.87 -4.24
CA LYS A 57 0.80 -7.07 -5.46
C LYS A 57 0.06 -7.73 -6.61
N LEU A 58 -0.94 -7.04 -7.18
CA LEU A 58 -1.71 -7.52 -8.35
C LEU A 58 -0.87 -7.63 -9.62
N GLY A 59 0.06 -6.68 -9.85
CA GLY A 59 0.85 -6.65 -11.08
C GLY A 59 1.98 -5.62 -11.03
N SER A 60 2.81 -5.60 -12.06
CA SER A 60 3.90 -4.61 -12.22
C SER A 60 4.13 -4.23 -13.68
N PRO A 61 4.66 -3.03 -13.98
CA PRO A 61 4.97 -2.64 -15.36
C PRO A 61 5.88 -3.62 -16.10
N SER A 62 6.82 -4.26 -15.38
CA SER A 62 7.80 -5.18 -15.96
C SER A 62 7.31 -6.62 -16.13
N ARG A 63 6.28 -7.05 -15.38
CA ARG A 63 5.82 -8.46 -15.36
C ARG A 63 4.33 -8.63 -15.68
N GLY A 64 3.59 -7.55 -15.89
CA GLY A 64 2.14 -7.62 -16.08
C GLY A 64 1.45 -8.10 -14.80
N SER A 65 0.41 -8.92 -14.96
CA SER A 65 -0.35 -9.51 -13.85
C SER A 65 0.50 -10.53 -13.07
N ILE A 66 0.42 -10.49 -11.74
CA ILE A 66 1.14 -11.37 -10.80
C ILE A 66 0.14 -12.25 -10.04
N ILE A 67 -0.90 -11.64 -9.46
CA ILE A 67 -2.04 -12.35 -8.87
C ILE A 67 -3.34 -11.73 -9.37
N SER A 68 -4.40 -12.54 -9.46
CA SER A 68 -5.72 -12.02 -9.76
C SER A 68 -6.34 -11.34 -8.52
N PRO A 69 -7.26 -10.38 -8.69
CA PRO A 69 -7.96 -9.73 -7.57
C PRO A 69 -8.65 -10.72 -6.63
N GLU A 70 -9.17 -11.82 -7.17
CA GLU A 70 -9.89 -12.87 -6.44
C GLU A 70 -8.96 -13.67 -5.51
N ALA A 71 -7.66 -13.66 -5.78
CA ALA A 71 -6.66 -14.34 -4.95
C ALA A 71 -6.19 -13.49 -3.75
N VAL A 72 -6.48 -12.19 -3.72
CA VAL A 72 -6.04 -11.27 -2.65
C VAL A 72 -6.49 -11.74 -1.25
N PRO A 73 -7.76 -12.15 -1.01
CA PRO A 73 -8.20 -12.60 0.31
C PRO A 73 -7.40 -13.79 0.84
N TYR A 74 -7.03 -14.72 -0.05
CA TYR A 74 -6.22 -15.89 0.31
C TYR A 74 -4.84 -15.46 0.81
N TYR A 75 -4.08 -14.68 0.03
CA TYR A 75 -2.74 -14.22 0.44
C TYR A 75 -2.76 -13.34 1.68
N LEU A 76 -3.81 -12.52 1.86
CA LEU A 76 -3.96 -11.72 3.08
C LEU A 76 -4.16 -12.60 4.32
N SER A 77 -4.97 -13.67 4.19
CA SER A 77 -5.19 -14.63 5.28
C SER A 77 -3.92 -15.40 5.65
N GLU A 78 -3.12 -15.81 4.66
CA GLU A 78 -1.84 -16.49 4.88
C GLU A 78 -0.83 -15.58 5.58
N TYR A 79 -0.76 -14.31 5.19
CA TYR A 79 0.08 -13.32 5.88
C TYR A 79 -0.35 -13.15 7.34
N GLN A 80 -1.64 -12.96 7.61
CA GLN A 80 -2.15 -12.82 8.97
C GLN A 80 -1.90 -14.06 9.84
N ARG A 81 -1.90 -15.25 9.24
CA ARG A 81 -1.61 -16.52 9.91
C ARG A 81 -0.13 -16.68 10.26
N ALA A 82 0.76 -16.09 9.47
CA ALA A 82 2.21 -16.18 9.65
C ALA A 82 2.74 -15.33 10.82
N GLY A 83 1.96 -14.37 11.30
CA GLY A 83 2.34 -13.43 12.39
C GLY A 83 3.06 -12.20 11.87
#